data_AF-A0A8H5HMV9-F1
#
_entry.id   AF-A0A8H5HMV9-F1
#
_cell.length_a   1.000
_cell.length_b   1.000
_cell.length_c   1.000
_cell.angle_alpha   90.00
_cell.angle_beta   90.00
_cell.angle_gamma   90.00
#
_symmetry.space_group_name_H-M   'P 1'
#
loop_
_entity.id
_entity.type
_entity.pdbx_description
1 polymer ?
#
loop_
_entity_poly.entity_id
_entity_poly.type
_entity_poly.pdbx_seq_one_letter_code
_entity_poly.pdbx_strand_id
1 'polypeptide(L)'
;MANTWTPTPLALGTGIPVFQYDNRTISTESGSEAFETGISHRDNERCIVCGVPNPLEYVHIVPKEEDKRWEFLRAKGLIPSRAKSVVHEPRNGILLCLNHQVGFERHQFYIRWVPTFQRFIFINHSASSHLEKYHGRAVRLFPDDSRTPFHGSFVDHEMRVRGQYPYGPEFVDRPVNLPIQWQPWIDDIFGKDSGGSHSRDGGKGRRGQKKHTSDDEMEDMSLTVVSKHTGQQDGHDDTQFNAQLSQQPEVLSHLQPSSQEPATSITFMDPMANPAELEAIMCSARQQPNWRAAMIEGETWEGTAIENIEKYNRLNPPADAP
;
A
#
# COMPACT_ATOMS: atom_id res chain seq x y z
N MET A 1 27.21 -13.67 -5.13
CA MET A 1 26.17 -12.64 -5.35
C MET A 1 25.38 -12.51 -4.05
N ALA A 2 24.96 -11.32 -3.65
CA ALA A 2 24.21 -11.16 -2.40
C ALA A 2 22.87 -11.90 -2.51
N ASN A 3 22.58 -12.79 -1.55
CA ASN A 3 21.32 -13.55 -1.49
C ASN A 3 20.19 -12.75 -0.83
N THR A 4 20.40 -11.46 -0.63
CA THR A 4 19.50 -10.58 0.10
C THR A 4 19.39 -9.22 -0.58
N TRP A 5 18.27 -8.56 -0.35
CA TRP A 5 17.99 -7.19 -0.77
C TRP A 5 17.52 -6.41 0.45
N THR A 6 18.15 -5.27 0.75
CA THR A 6 17.69 -4.39 1.83
C THR A 6 16.94 -3.21 1.24
N PRO A 7 15.68 -2.94 1.65
CA PRO A 7 14.96 -1.77 1.23
C PRO A 7 15.74 -0.49 1.60
N THR A 8 16.13 0.31 0.62
CA THR A 8 16.71 1.64 0.82
C THR A 8 15.62 2.71 0.77
N PRO A 9 15.64 3.78 1.58
CA PRO A 9 14.67 4.87 1.47
C PRO A 9 14.61 5.42 0.04
N LEU A 10 13.40 5.67 -0.47
CA LEU A 10 13.23 6.25 -1.81
C LEU A 10 13.66 7.73 -1.82
N ALA A 11 14.49 8.10 -2.79
CA ALA A 11 14.93 9.47 -2.98
C ALA A 11 13.85 10.31 -3.68
N LEU A 12 12.96 10.95 -2.90
CA LEU A 12 11.86 11.76 -3.44
C LEU A 12 12.26 13.19 -3.85
N GLY A 13 13.49 13.61 -3.53
CA GLY A 13 13.96 15.00 -3.67
C GLY A 13 14.43 15.42 -5.07
N THR A 14 14.56 14.50 -6.02
CA THR A 14 15.21 14.77 -7.32
C THR A 14 14.26 15.23 -8.42
N GLY A 15 12.96 15.41 -8.14
CA GLY A 15 12.00 15.92 -9.12
C GLY A 15 11.64 14.94 -10.25
N ILE A 16 12.09 13.70 -10.17
CA ILE A 16 11.71 12.64 -11.11
C ILE A 16 10.34 12.09 -10.67
N PRO A 17 9.34 11.98 -11.58
CA PRO A 17 8.12 11.26 -11.27
C PRO A 17 8.49 9.81 -10.95
N VAL A 18 8.46 9.46 -9.66
CA VAL A 18 8.90 8.16 -9.13
C VAL A 18 8.02 7.02 -9.67
N PHE A 19 6.80 7.33 -10.11
CA PHE A 19 5.83 6.38 -10.63
C PHE A 19 5.19 6.90 -11.91
N GLN A 20 5.15 6.07 -12.94
CA GLN A 20 4.38 6.33 -14.15
C GLN A 20 3.06 5.57 -14.04
N TYR A 21 1.96 6.31 -13.95
CA TYR A 21 0.62 5.75 -13.96
C TYR A 21 0.11 5.73 -15.39
N ASP A 22 -0.41 4.59 -15.84
CA ASP A 22 -1.01 4.48 -17.17
C ASP A 22 -2.10 5.53 -17.36
N ASN A 23 -2.07 6.22 -18.51
CA ASN A 23 -3.16 7.10 -18.94
C ASN A 23 -4.38 6.32 -19.41
N ARG A 24 -4.29 4.98 -19.53
CA ARG A 24 -5.38 4.08 -19.90
C ARG A 24 -6.64 4.46 -19.12
N THR A 25 -7.60 5.01 -19.86
CA THR A 25 -9.04 4.94 -19.64
C THR A 25 -9.55 4.95 -18.20
N ILE A 26 -9.17 5.94 -17.37
CA ILE A 26 -10.06 6.35 -16.27
C ILE A 26 -11.37 6.92 -16.82
N SER A 27 -11.41 7.27 -18.11
CA SER A 27 -12.59 7.73 -18.83
C SER A 27 -13.58 6.63 -19.27
N THR A 28 -13.32 5.33 -19.06
CA THR A 28 -14.36 4.28 -19.25
C THR A 28 -14.86 3.63 -17.97
N GLU A 29 -14.21 3.87 -16.82
CA GLU A 29 -14.77 3.54 -15.52
C GLU A 29 -15.05 4.83 -14.72
N SER A 30 -16.02 5.59 -15.24
CA SER A 30 -17.11 6.09 -14.40
C SER A 30 -17.93 4.92 -13.80
N GLY A 31 -17.25 3.87 -13.35
CA GLY A 31 -17.84 2.90 -12.47
C GLY A 31 -18.09 3.64 -11.17
N SER A 32 -19.36 3.85 -10.86
CA SER A 32 -19.87 4.17 -9.53
C SER A 32 -19.54 3.07 -8.50
N GLU A 33 -18.52 2.25 -8.76
CA GLU A 33 -18.09 1.20 -7.85
C GLU A 33 -17.65 1.87 -6.57
N ALA A 34 -18.37 1.56 -5.50
CA ALA A 34 -18.12 2.07 -4.18
C ALA A 34 -16.71 1.63 -3.73
N PHE A 35 -16.08 2.46 -2.90
CA PHE A 35 -14.75 2.21 -2.33
C PHE A 35 -14.56 0.75 -1.89
N GLU A 36 -15.52 0.27 -1.08
CA GLU A 36 -15.52 -1.08 -0.51
C GLU A 36 -15.68 -2.17 -1.57
N THR A 37 -16.59 -2.00 -2.53
CA THR A 37 -16.83 -2.99 -3.59
C THR A 37 -15.57 -3.21 -4.45
N GLY A 38 -14.89 -2.11 -4.83
CA GLY A 38 -13.67 -2.18 -5.62
C GLY A 38 -12.55 -2.91 -4.89
N ILE A 39 -12.41 -2.67 -3.59
CA ILE A 39 -11.41 -3.32 -2.73
C ILE A 39 -11.75 -4.80 -2.53
N SER A 40 -13.01 -5.13 -2.20
CA SER A 40 -13.41 -6.51 -1.94
C SER A 40 -13.26 -7.41 -3.16
N HIS A 41 -13.58 -6.90 -4.35
CA HIS A 41 -13.33 -7.63 -5.59
C HIS A 41 -11.84 -7.86 -5.84
N ARG A 42 -11.00 -6.82 -5.69
CA ARG A 42 -9.55 -6.91 -5.87
C ARG A 42 -8.92 -7.87 -4.86
N ASP A 43 -9.27 -7.73 -3.58
CA ASP A 43 -8.65 -8.43 -2.45
C ASP A 43 -9.29 -9.80 -2.18
N ASN A 44 -10.37 -10.14 -2.90
CA ASN A 44 -11.12 -11.39 -2.80
C ASN A 44 -11.57 -11.69 -1.36
N GLU A 45 -12.09 -10.65 -0.69
CA GLU A 45 -12.61 -10.72 0.69
C GLU A 45 -11.63 -11.39 1.67
N ARG A 46 -10.33 -11.07 1.55
CA ARG A 46 -9.26 -11.60 2.38
C ARG A 46 -8.26 -10.53 2.76
N CYS A 47 -7.62 -10.70 3.91
CA CYS A 47 -6.49 -9.87 4.28
C CYS A 47 -5.36 -10.05 3.26
N ILE A 48 -4.89 -8.96 2.65
CA ILE A 48 -3.83 -9.01 1.62
C ILE A 48 -2.48 -9.54 2.14
N VAL A 49 -2.28 -9.55 3.46
CA VAL A 49 -1.05 -10.04 4.11
C VAL A 49 -1.16 -11.53 4.44
N CYS A 50 -2.19 -11.96 5.16
CA CYS A 50 -2.26 -13.33 5.71
C CYS A 50 -3.39 -14.21 5.16
N GLY A 51 -4.28 -13.69 4.33
CA GLY A 51 -5.35 -14.47 3.71
C GLY A 51 -6.53 -14.84 4.62
N VAL A 52 -6.48 -14.46 5.90
CA VAL A 52 -7.61 -14.63 6.84
C VAL A 52 -8.82 -13.87 6.30
N PRO A 53 -10.01 -14.50 6.21
CA PRO A 53 -11.16 -13.91 5.55
C PRO A 53 -12.06 -13.07 6.47
N ASN A 54 -11.99 -13.19 7.80
CA ASN A 54 -12.82 -12.40 8.74
C ASN A 54 -12.24 -12.41 10.17
N PRO A 55 -12.48 -11.36 10.97
CA PRO A 55 -13.04 -10.07 10.57
C PRO A 55 -12.05 -9.27 9.71
N LEU A 56 -12.57 -8.49 8.75
CA LEU A 56 -11.81 -7.65 7.83
C LEU A 56 -12.24 -6.20 7.92
N GLU A 57 -11.28 -5.30 7.74
CA GLU A 57 -11.45 -3.86 7.75
C GLU A 57 -10.89 -3.25 6.46
N TYR A 58 -11.64 -2.29 5.90
CA TYR A 58 -11.20 -1.48 4.78
C TYR A 58 -10.30 -0.36 5.28
N VAL A 59 -8.99 -0.55 5.15
CA VAL A 59 -7.99 0.40 5.62
C VAL A 59 -7.62 1.35 4.50
N HIS A 60 -7.69 2.65 4.79
CA HIS A 60 -7.17 3.67 3.90
C HIS A 60 -5.66 3.81 4.12
N ILE A 61 -4.88 3.76 3.03
CA ILE A 61 -3.42 3.90 3.06
C ILE A 61 -3.06 5.34 3.47
N VAL A 62 -3.68 6.33 2.81
CA VAL A 62 -3.72 7.72 3.28
C VAL A 62 -5.01 7.92 4.06
N PRO A 63 -4.98 8.27 5.36
CA PRO A 63 -6.18 8.36 6.19
C PRO A 63 -7.27 9.26 5.60
N LYS A 64 -8.53 8.89 5.81
CA LYS A 64 -9.70 9.56 5.21
C LYS A 64 -9.86 11.03 5.66
N GLU A 65 -9.29 11.37 6.80
CA GLU A 65 -9.29 12.73 7.36
C GLU A 65 -8.20 13.64 6.76
N GLU A 66 -7.29 13.10 5.93
CA GLU A 66 -6.11 13.79 5.43
C GLU A 66 -6.24 14.29 3.98
N ASP A 67 -7.34 14.96 3.66
CA ASP A 67 -7.61 15.53 2.32
C ASP A 67 -6.45 16.39 1.79
N LYS A 68 -5.87 17.24 2.65
CA LYS A 68 -4.73 18.10 2.29
C LYS A 68 -3.49 17.29 1.92
N ARG A 69 -3.27 16.13 2.57
CA ARG A 69 -2.15 15.25 2.22
C ARG A 69 -2.41 14.59 0.87
N TRP A 70 -3.63 14.12 0.64
CA TRP A 70 -4.05 13.57 -0.64
C TRP A 70 -3.86 14.57 -1.80
N GLU A 71 -4.26 15.83 -1.61
CA GLU A 71 -4.01 16.92 -2.54
C GLU A 71 -2.53 17.18 -2.77
N PHE A 72 -1.71 17.16 -1.71
CA PHE A 72 -0.26 17.28 -1.83
C PHE A 72 0.33 16.16 -2.68
N LEU A 73 -0.08 14.91 -2.47
CA LEU A 73 0.40 13.77 -3.27
C LEU A 73 0.01 13.92 -4.75
N ARG A 74 -1.20 14.41 -5.05
CA ARG A 74 -1.63 14.74 -6.41
C ARG A 74 -0.76 15.84 -7.03
N ALA A 75 -0.57 16.94 -6.31
CA ALA A 75 0.21 18.09 -6.77
C ALA A 75 1.69 17.75 -7.01
N LYS A 76 2.23 16.75 -6.28
CA LYS A 76 3.59 16.23 -6.48
C LYS A 76 3.71 15.12 -7.51
N GLY A 77 2.61 14.72 -8.15
CA GLY A 77 2.60 13.61 -9.12
C GLY A 77 2.91 12.25 -8.51
N LEU A 78 2.84 12.12 -7.18
CA LEU A 78 3.03 10.84 -6.49
C LEU A 78 1.82 9.93 -6.67
N ILE A 79 0.63 10.52 -6.83
CA ILE A 79 -0.58 9.84 -7.28
C ILE A 79 -1.20 10.61 -8.46
N PRO A 80 -2.04 9.97 -9.30
CA PRO A 80 -2.65 10.64 -10.45
C PRO A 80 -3.49 11.86 -10.05
N SER A 81 -3.37 12.96 -10.80
CA SER A 81 -4.20 14.17 -10.61
C SER A 81 -5.71 13.88 -10.69
N ARG A 82 -6.08 12.90 -11.53
CA ARG A 82 -7.43 12.38 -11.74
C ARG A 82 -7.92 11.37 -10.69
N ALA A 83 -7.15 11.11 -9.63
CA ALA A 83 -7.62 10.27 -8.53
C ALA A 83 -8.86 10.88 -7.88
N LYS A 84 -9.80 10.02 -7.44
CA LYS A 84 -11.01 10.44 -6.70
C LYS A 84 -10.60 11.07 -5.34
N SER A 85 -11.58 11.53 -4.56
CA SER A 85 -11.29 11.99 -3.19
C SER A 85 -10.66 10.87 -2.35
N VAL A 86 -9.96 11.24 -1.27
CA VAL A 86 -9.25 10.29 -0.39
C VAL A 86 -10.17 9.16 0.11
N VAL A 87 -11.45 9.46 0.33
CA VAL A 87 -12.48 8.55 0.86
C VAL A 87 -13.08 7.62 -0.22
N HIS A 88 -13.09 8.06 -1.48
CA HIS A 88 -13.83 7.38 -2.55
C HIS A 88 -12.94 6.71 -3.58
N GLU A 89 -11.62 6.74 -3.38
CA GLU A 89 -10.64 6.12 -4.27
C GLU A 89 -10.31 4.70 -3.81
N PRO A 90 -10.78 3.63 -4.48
CA PRO A 90 -10.46 2.25 -4.09
C PRO A 90 -8.95 1.96 -4.10
N ARG A 91 -8.19 2.68 -4.93
CA ARG A 91 -6.72 2.60 -4.99
C ARG A 91 -6.02 3.29 -3.80
N ASN A 92 -6.78 3.93 -2.90
CA ASN A 92 -6.31 4.36 -1.58
C ASN A 92 -6.65 3.32 -0.49
N GLY A 93 -7.30 2.21 -0.81
CA GLY A 93 -7.76 1.24 0.18
C GLY A 93 -7.13 -0.13 0.03
N ILE A 94 -7.01 -0.84 1.15
CA ILE A 94 -6.60 -2.25 1.25
C ILE A 94 -7.45 -2.97 2.29
N LEU A 95 -7.65 -4.27 2.09
CA LEU A 95 -8.38 -5.12 3.02
C LEU A 95 -7.40 -5.80 3.98
N LEU A 96 -7.55 -5.55 5.28
CA LEU A 96 -6.71 -6.10 6.33
C LEU A 96 -7.54 -6.77 7.42
N CYS A 97 -7.02 -7.83 8.04
CA CYS A 97 -7.61 -8.33 9.28
C CYS A 97 -7.20 -7.45 10.46
N LEU A 98 -7.95 -7.53 11.57
CA LEU A 98 -7.74 -6.68 12.75
C LEU A 98 -6.28 -6.58 13.22
N ASN A 99 -5.55 -7.71 13.24
CA ASN A 99 -4.14 -7.71 13.66
C ASN A 99 -3.24 -6.90 12.71
N HIS A 100 -3.44 -7.01 11.40
CA HIS A 100 -2.64 -6.26 10.42
C HIS A 100 -3.10 -4.81 10.31
N GLN A 101 -4.39 -4.53 10.50
CA GLN A 101 -4.91 -3.16 10.55
C GLN A 101 -4.29 -2.40 11.73
N VAL A 102 -4.30 -2.96 12.94
CA VAL A 102 -3.63 -2.37 14.11
C VAL A 102 -2.13 -2.18 13.86
N GLY A 103 -1.46 -3.16 13.25
CA GLY A 103 -0.03 -3.05 12.92
C GLY A 103 0.25 -1.95 11.89
N PHE A 104 -0.61 -1.80 10.89
CA PHE A 104 -0.51 -0.77 9.85
C PHE A 104 -0.68 0.63 10.45
N GLU A 105 -1.75 0.85 11.23
CA GLU A 105 -2.04 2.14 11.87
C GLU A 105 -0.99 2.54 12.92
N ARG A 106 -0.41 1.57 13.63
CA ARG A 106 0.70 1.78 14.56
C ARG A 106 2.06 1.90 13.87
N HIS A 107 2.09 1.94 12.54
CA HIS A 107 3.29 2.08 11.74
C HIS A 107 4.33 0.97 12.00
N GLN A 108 3.90 -0.24 12.35
CA GLN A 108 4.81 -1.35 12.69
C GLN A 108 5.47 -1.99 11.46
N PHE A 109 4.87 -1.83 10.29
CA PHE A 109 5.35 -2.33 9.01
C PHE A 109 4.90 -1.39 7.90
N TYR A 110 5.51 -1.52 6.73
CA TYR A 110 5.01 -0.91 5.50
C TYR A 110 4.98 -1.94 4.37
N ILE A 111 4.26 -1.62 3.31
CA ILE A 111 4.24 -2.39 2.06
C ILE A 111 4.93 -1.54 1.00
N ARG A 112 5.86 -2.14 0.26
CA ARG A 112 6.64 -1.45 -0.77
C ARG A 112 6.48 -2.11 -2.13
N TRP A 113 6.13 -1.32 -3.14
CA TRP A 113 6.27 -1.73 -4.53
C TRP A 113 7.74 -1.80 -4.93
N VAL A 114 8.18 -2.93 -5.50
CA VAL A 114 9.55 -3.10 -6.01
C VAL A 114 9.51 -3.44 -7.50
N PRO A 115 9.82 -2.47 -8.39
CA PRO A 115 9.72 -2.63 -9.84
C PRO A 115 10.51 -3.82 -10.39
N THR A 116 11.73 -4.06 -9.89
CA THR A 116 12.60 -5.16 -10.32
C THR A 116 11.95 -6.54 -10.12
N PHE A 117 11.12 -6.69 -9.09
CA PHE A 117 10.42 -7.93 -8.78
C PHE A 117 8.96 -7.92 -9.24
N GLN A 118 8.46 -6.76 -9.69
CA GLN A 118 7.06 -6.49 -9.99
C GLN A 118 6.10 -6.93 -8.89
N ARG A 119 6.44 -6.63 -7.62
CA ARG A 119 5.68 -7.09 -6.44
C ARG A 119 5.58 -6.03 -5.36
N PHE A 120 4.50 -6.12 -4.59
CA PHE A 120 4.33 -5.42 -3.32
C PHE A 120 4.86 -6.29 -2.18
N ILE A 121 5.87 -5.81 -1.46
CA ILE A 121 6.60 -6.57 -0.45
C ILE A 121 6.29 -6.03 0.93
N PHE A 122 5.93 -6.91 1.86
CA PHE A 122 5.72 -6.58 3.25
C PHE A 122 7.06 -6.43 3.99
N ILE A 123 7.30 -5.28 4.61
CA ILE A 123 8.51 -5.01 5.39
C ILE A 123 8.13 -4.79 6.86
N ASN A 124 8.42 -5.81 7.69
CA ASN A 124 8.35 -5.67 9.15
C ASN A 124 9.47 -4.75 9.67
N HIS A 125 9.16 -3.45 9.77
CA HIS A 125 10.09 -2.40 10.18
C HIS A 125 10.27 -2.35 11.71
N SER A 126 9.23 -2.64 12.48
CA SER A 126 9.27 -2.69 13.95
C SER A 126 10.04 -3.88 14.54
N ALA A 127 10.53 -4.79 13.70
CA ALA A 127 11.15 -6.06 14.11
C ALA A 127 10.26 -6.91 15.05
N SER A 128 8.93 -6.75 14.95
CA SER A 128 8.04 -7.48 15.83
C SER A 128 7.96 -8.96 15.47
N SER A 129 8.17 -9.84 16.45
CA SER A 129 8.24 -11.30 16.26
C SER A 129 7.02 -11.89 15.55
N HIS A 130 5.82 -11.35 15.82
CA HIS A 130 4.58 -11.83 15.21
C HIS A 130 4.43 -11.49 13.72
N LEU A 131 5.16 -10.48 13.24
CA LEU A 131 5.19 -10.05 11.84
C LEU A 131 6.33 -10.68 11.03
N GLU A 132 7.29 -11.34 11.68
CA GLU A 132 8.50 -11.87 11.02
C GLU A 132 8.21 -12.84 9.90
N LYS A 133 7.19 -13.70 10.07
CA LYS A 133 6.80 -14.66 9.03
C LYS A 133 6.36 -13.99 7.71
N TYR A 134 5.98 -12.72 7.74
CA TYR A 134 5.57 -11.94 6.57
C TYR A 134 6.68 -11.07 6.01
N HIS A 135 7.75 -10.79 6.78
CA HIS A 135 8.84 -9.92 6.35
C HIS A 135 9.49 -10.46 5.06
N GLY A 136 9.61 -9.57 4.07
CA GLY A 136 10.24 -9.88 2.80
C GLY A 136 9.39 -10.72 1.84
N ARG A 137 8.12 -10.98 2.17
CA ARG A 137 7.19 -11.71 1.30
C ARG A 137 6.28 -10.77 0.53
N ALA A 138 5.88 -11.19 -0.67
CA ALA A 138 4.96 -10.44 -1.50
C ALA A 138 3.50 -10.63 -1.05
N VAL A 139 2.80 -9.52 -0.79
CA VAL A 139 1.38 -9.48 -0.41
C VAL A 139 0.47 -9.64 -1.63
N ARG A 140 -0.80 -10.01 -1.45
CA ARG A 140 -1.76 -10.24 -2.54
C ARG A 140 -2.26 -8.93 -3.18
N LEU A 141 -1.37 -8.23 -3.86
CA LEU A 141 -1.65 -7.09 -4.72
C LEU A 141 -0.99 -7.33 -6.08
N PHE A 142 -1.76 -7.27 -7.16
CA PHE A 142 -1.30 -7.61 -8.51
C PHE A 142 -1.10 -6.34 -9.33
N PRO A 143 0.10 -6.09 -9.90
CA PRO A 143 0.36 -4.84 -10.62
C PRO A 143 -0.52 -4.62 -11.86
N ASP A 144 -1.05 -5.70 -12.44
CA ASP A 144 -1.90 -5.65 -13.63
C ASP A 144 -3.37 -5.35 -13.32
N ASP A 145 -3.77 -5.31 -12.04
CA ASP A 145 -5.14 -4.97 -11.64
C ASP A 145 -5.34 -3.45 -11.66
N SER A 146 -6.38 -2.97 -12.34
CA SER A 146 -6.69 -1.54 -12.48
C SER A 146 -7.01 -0.84 -11.15
N ARG A 147 -7.33 -1.61 -10.11
CA ARG A 147 -7.70 -1.17 -8.76
C ARG A 147 -6.55 -1.31 -7.78
N THR A 148 -5.38 -1.75 -8.22
CA THR A 148 -4.20 -1.85 -7.37
C THR A 148 -3.84 -0.50 -6.76
N PRO A 149 -3.48 -0.47 -5.46
CA PRO A 149 -3.22 0.78 -4.80
C PRO A 149 -2.10 1.59 -5.47
N PHE A 150 -2.21 2.91 -5.41
CA PHE A 150 -1.15 3.76 -5.94
C PHE A 150 0.15 3.52 -5.18
N HIS A 151 1.23 3.30 -5.91
CA HIS A 151 2.55 3.12 -5.31
C HIS A 151 2.94 4.32 -4.45
N GLY A 152 2.59 5.55 -4.89
CA GLY A 152 2.84 6.77 -4.14
C GLY A 152 2.13 6.84 -2.79
N SER A 153 0.94 6.24 -2.64
CA SER A 153 0.27 6.14 -1.34
C SER A 153 1.08 5.26 -0.38
N PHE A 154 1.64 4.15 -0.87
CA PHE A 154 2.51 3.30 -0.05
C PHE A 154 3.84 3.96 0.30
N VAL A 155 4.40 4.78 -0.60
CA VAL A 155 5.58 5.60 -0.30
C VAL A 155 5.28 6.59 0.82
N ASP A 156 4.13 7.25 0.79
CA ASP A 156 3.70 8.13 1.88
C ASP A 156 3.68 7.40 3.22
N HIS A 157 3.01 6.25 3.24
CA HIS A 157 2.91 5.41 4.44
C HIS A 157 4.29 4.93 4.91
N GLU A 158 5.16 4.47 4.01
CA GLU A 158 6.52 4.07 4.34
C GLU A 158 7.32 5.20 5.01
N MET A 159 7.23 6.43 4.49
CA MET A 159 7.93 7.57 5.08
C MET A 159 7.44 7.87 6.51
N ARG A 160 6.14 7.68 6.79
CA ARG A 160 5.60 7.79 8.15
C ARG A 160 6.12 6.69 9.06
N VAL A 161 6.19 5.46 8.55
CA VAL A 161 6.74 4.33 9.30
C VAL A 161 8.18 4.61 9.72
N ARG A 162 9.03 5.02 8.79
CA ARG A 162 10.42 5.40 9.12
C ARG A 162 10.48 6.60 10.07
N GLY A 163 9.64 7.61 9.84
CA GLY A 163 9.58 8.81 10.66
C GLY A 163 9.12 8.56 12.10
N GLN A 164 8.37 7.49 12.35
CA GLN A 164 7.98 7.05 13.70
C GLN A 164 9.17 6.48 14.48
N TYR A 165 10.23 6.02 13.81
CA TYR A 165 11.39 5.37 14.41
C TYR A 165 12.74 6.02 14.02
N PRO A 166 12.94 7.32 14.27
CA PRO A 166 14.06 8.07 13.68
C PRO A 166 15.45 7.77 14.28
N TYR A 167 15.55 7.17 15.47
CA TYR A 167 16.80 7.13 16.25
C TYR A 167 17.23 5.76 16.78
N GLY A 168 16.55 4.67 16.43
CA GLY A 168 16.95 3.35 16.96
C GLY A 168 17.90 2.60 16.02
N PRO A 169 18.99 2.02 16.53
CA PRO A 169 19.89 1.18 15.74
C PRO A 169 19.20 -0.09 15.20
N GLU A 170 18.06 -0.46 15.80
CA GLU A 170 17.20 -1.57 15.38
C GLU A 170 16.23 -1.20 14.23
N PHE A 171 16.12 0.08 13.88
CA PHE A 171 15.12 0.60 12.92
C PHE A 171 15.72 0.97 11.56
N VAL A 172 16.89 0.41 11.25
CA VAL A 172 17.37 0.30 9.87
C VAL A 172 16.62 -0.85 9.21
N ASP A 173 16.25 -0.71 7.93
CA ASP A 173 15.56 -1.80 7.27
C ASP A 173 16.40 -3.06 7.24
N ARG A 174 15.71 -4.16 7.49
CA ARG A 174 16.32 -5.47 7.54
C ARG A 174 16.43 -6.07 6.13
N PRO A 175 17.47 -6.88 5.87
CA PRO A 175 17.61 -7.58 4.61
C PRO A 175 16.46 -8.57 4.39
N VAL A 176 15.94 -8.55 3.17
CA VAL A 176 14.96 -9.50 2.66
C VAL A 176 15.66 -10.60 1.87
N ASN A 177 15.30 -11.85 2.11
CA ASN A 177 15.85 -12.99 1.39
C ASN A 177 15.37 -13.03 -0.07
N LEU A 178 16.28 -13.34 -0.99
CA LEU A 178 15.98 -13.58 -2.39
C LEU A 178 15.97 -15.10 -2.69
N PRO A 179 15.12 -15.58 -3.62
CA PRO A 179 14.13 -14.82 -4.38
C PRO A 179 12.92 -14.40 -3.53
N ILE A 180 12.27 -13.28 -3.87
CA ILE A 180 11.04 -12.86 -3.20
C ILE A 180 9.96 -13.91 -3.43
N GLN A 181 9.41 -14.45 -2.35
CA GLN A 181 8.32 -15.41 -2.37
C GLN A 181 6.98 -14.72 -2.13
N TRP A 182 5.90 -15.27 -2.68
CA TRP A 182 4.55 -14.88 -2.27
C TRP A 182 4.28 -15.34 -0.83
N GLN A 183 3.22 -14.80 -0.24
CA GLN A 183 2.68 -15.37 0.99
C GLN A 183 2.16 -16.79 0.70
N PRO A 184 2.40 -17.77 1.60
CA PRO A 184 2.08 -19.18 1.30
C PRO A 184 0.63 -19.42 0.87
N TRP A 185 -0.32 -18.66 1.43
CA TRP A 185 -1.75 -18.79 1.12
C TRP A 185 -2.13 -18.31 -0.29
N ILE A 186 -1.26 -17.54 -0.95
CA ILE A 186 -1.49 -17.03 -2.31
C ILE A 186 -1.16 -18.11 -3.34
N ASP A 187 -0.12 -18.91 -3.11
CA ASP A 187 0.28 -19.99 -4.03
C ASP A 187 -0.83 -21.05 -4.18
N ASP A 188 -1.63 -21.27 -3.13
CA ASP A 188 -2.80 -22.15 -3.15
C ASP A 188 -3.89 -21.69 -4.14
N ILE A 189 -3.96 -20.39 -4.46
CA ILE A 189 -4.93 -19.83 -5.41
C ILE A 189 -4.52 -20.15 -6.85
N PHE A 190 -3.21 -20.12 -7.14
CA PHE A 190 -2.69 -20.37 -8.49
C PHE A 190 -2.49 -21.86 -8.80
N GLY A 191 -2.47 -22.73 -7.77
CA GLY A 191 -2.05 -24.13 -7.88
C GLY A 191 -3.14 -25.19 -8.05
N LYS A 192 -4.44 -24.85 -8.15
CA LYS A 192 -5.52 -25.86 -8.27
C LYS A 192 -6.22 -25.98 -9.61
N ASP A 193 -6.02 -25.04 -10.54
CA ASP A 193 -6.76 -25.05 -11.83
C ASP A 193 -6.06 -25.86 -12.95
N SER A 194 -4.85 -26.37 -12.73
CA SER A 194 -4.09 -27.16 -13.72
C SER A 194 -4.32 -28.68 -13.65
N GLY A 195 -5.33 -29.16 -12.91
CA GLY A 195 -5.64 -30.58 -12.73
C GLY A 195 -6.82 -31.14 -13.55
N GLY A 196 -7.39 -30.36 -14.46
CA GLY A 196 -8.53 -30.79 -15.29
C GLY A 196 -8.10 -31.70 -16.45
N SER A 197 -7.98 -33.00 -16.18
CA SER A 197 -7.93 -34.04 -17.20
C SER A 197 -9.11 -33.89 -18.17
N HIS A 198 -8.83 -33.41 -19.39
CA HIS A 198 -9.71 -33.51 -20.54
C HIS A 198 -9.93 -34.98 -20.92
N SER A 199 -10.86 -35.66 -20.24
CA SER A 199 -11.49 -36.86 -20.79
C SER A 199 -12.62 -36.42 -21.71
N ARG A 200 -12.33 -36.42 -23.00
CA ARG A 200 -13.32 -36.50 -24.07
C ARG A 200 -13.98 -37.88 -24.01
N ASP A 201 -15.25 -37.91 -23.65
CA ASP A 201 -16.21 -38.93 -24.12
C ASP A 201 -17.61 -38.30 -23.94
N GLY A 202 -18.41 -38.07 -24.97
CA GLY A 202 -19.03 -39.10 -25.80
C GLY A 202 -20.54 -39.01 -25.54
N GLY A 203 -21.25 -38.26 -26.40
CA GLY A 203 -22.59 -37.74 -26.10
C GLY A 203 -23.73 -38.74 -25.95
N LYS A 204 -24.89 -38.20 -25.54
CA LYS A 204 -26.25 -38.59 -26.01
C LYS A 204 -27.28 -37.62 -25.42
N GLY A 205 -28.08 -37.01 -26.30
CA GLY A 205 -29.08 -36.02 -25.93
C GLY A 205 -30.39 -36.57 -25.35
N ARG A 206 -31.20 -35.65 -24.82
CA ARG A 206 -32.67 -35.68 -24.67
C ARG A 206 -33.10 -34.27 -24.22
N ARG A 207 -33.68 -33.44 -25.09
CA ARG A 207 -35.13 -33.22 -25.33
C ARG A 207 -35.99 -33.13 -24.06
N GLY A 208 -36.41 -31.90 -23.76
CA GLY A 208 -37.76 -31.53 -23.32
C GLY A 208 -38.00 -31.38 -21.82
N GLN A 209 -38.27 -30.16 -21.34
CA GLN A 209 -39.64 -29.68 -21.10
C GLN A 209 -39.64 -28.25 -20.53
N LYS A 210 -40.45 -27.39 -21.16
CA LYS A 210 -40.97 -26.15 -20.59
C LYS A 210 -41.89 -26.49 -19.42
N LYS A 211 -41.84 -25.72 -18.33
CA LYS A 211 -43.02 -25.47 -17.51
C LYS A 211 -42.99 -24.05 -16.94
N HIS A 212 -43.91 -23.24 -17.46
CA HIS A 212 -44.46 -22.03 -16.87
C HIS A 212 -45.35 -22.40 -15.67
N THR A 213 -45.29 -21.60 -14.61
CA THR A 213 -46.38 -21.25 -13.66
C THR A 213 -45.85 -20.01 -12.92
N SER A 214 -46.28 -18.80 -13.28
CA SER A 214 -47.49 -18.08 -12.84
C SER A 214 -47.27 -17.32 -11.52
N ASP A 215 -47.47 -16.01 -11.62
CA ASP A 215 -47.61 -15.01 -10.57
C ASP A 215 -48.72 -15.36 -9.58
N ASP A 216 -48.57 -14.92 -8.32
CA ASP A 216 -49.59 -14.17 -7.56
C ASP A 216 -49.04 -13.73 -6.19
N GLU A 217 -48.87 -12.40 -6.10
CA GLU A 217 -49.14 -11.41 -5.04
C GLU A 217 -49.12 -11.70 -3.52
N MET A 218 -48.75 -10.61 -2.79
CA MET A 218 -49.12 -10.20 -1.42
C MET A 218 -48.33 -10.85 -0.25
N GLU A 219 -47.80 -10.15 0.79
CA GLU A 219 -48.10 -8.85 1.42
C GLU A 219 -46.86 -8.21 2.10
N ASP A 220 -47.02 -6.91 2.35
CA ASP A 220 -46.34 -6.01 3.29
C ASP A 220 -46.15 -6.60 4.71
N MET A 221 -44.94 -6.48 5.27
CA MET A 221 -44.72 -6.53 6.71
C MET A 221 -43.58 -5.58 7.12
N SER A 222 -43.99 -4.37 7.46
CA SER A 222 -43.29 -3.45 8.35
C SER A 222 -43.24 -4.02 9.79
N LEU A 223 -42.05 -4.03 10.41
CA LEU A 223 -41.91 -4.28 11.85
C LEU A 223 -41.06 -3.20 12.51
N THR A 224 -41.78 -2.28 13.14
CA THR A 224 -41.35 -1.39 14.20
C THR A 224 -41.17 -2.22 15.46
N VAL A 225 -39.97 -2.25 16.05
CA VAL A 225 -39.78 -2.77 17.42
C VAL A 225 -39.37 -1.63 18.33
N VAL A 226 -40.36 -1.18 19.10
CA VAL A 226 -40.20 -0.45 20.34
C VAL A 226 -39.78 -1.46 21.41
N SER A 227 -38.70 -1.19 22.15
CA SER A 227 -38.55 -1.75 23.49
C SER A 227 -38.00 -0.68 24.43
N LYS A 228 -38.74 -0.51 25.54
CA LYS A 228 -38.55 0.45 26.62
C LYS A 228 -37.93 -0.27 27.82
N HIS A 229 -36.96 0.42 28.46
CA HIS A 229 -36.55 0.41 29.88
C HIS A 229 -36.12 -0.94 30.51
N THR A 230 -35.05 -1.02 31.32
CA THR A 230 -34.82 -0.32 32.60
C THR A 230 -33.35 -0.46 33.08
N GLY A 231 -32.93 0.47 33.97
CA GLY A 231 -31.79 0.32 34.89
C GLY A 231 -30.59 1.22 34.53
N GLN A 232 -30.53 2.49 34.96
CA GLN A 232 -30.19 2.97 36.32
C GLN A 232 -28.79 2.53 36.76
N GLN A 233 -27.82 3.45 36.72
CA GLN A 233 -26.79 3.59 37.75
C GLN A 233 -26.13 4.97 37.68
N ASP A 234 -26.16 5.61 38.84
CA ASP A 234 -25.70 6.95 39.15
C ASP A 234 -24.17 7.05 39.13
N GLY A 235 -23.68 8.25 38.80
CA GLY A 235 -22.29 8.65 38.98
C GLY A 235 -22.05 9.28 40.35
N HIS A 236 -20.81 9.15 40.82
CA HIS A 236 -19.94 10.14 41.49
C HIS A 236 -18.77 9.34 42.09
N ASP A 237 -17.54 9.49 41.59
CA ASP A 237 -16.55 10.52 41.97
C ASP A 237 -15.94 10.23 43.35
N ASP A 238 -14.65 9.87 43.37
CA ASP A 238 -13.63 10.55 44.18
C ASP A 238 -12.27 9.83 44.13
N THR A 239 -11.32 10.52 43.51
CA THR A 239 -9.95 10.80 43.95
C THR A 239 -9.47 10.12 45.24
N GLN A 240 -8.32 9.41 45.17
CA GLN A 240 -7.27 9.55 46.20
C GLN A 240 -5.89 9.07 45.73
N PHE A 241 -5.02 10.06 45.56
CA PHE A 241 -3.56 9.96 45.67
C PHE A 241 -3.21 9.71 47.15
N ASN A 242 -2.34 8.74 47.47
CA ASN A 242 -1.29 9.01 48.44
C ASN A 242 -0.09 8.04 48.33
N ALA A 243 1.07 8.62 48.62
CA ALA A 243 2.40 8.08 48.46
C ALA A 243 2.83 7.18 49.63
N GLN A 244 3.76 6.26 49.37
CA GLN A 244 4.67 5.75 50.39
C GLN A 244 6.03 5.40 49.79
N LEU A 245 7.01 6.27 50.08
CA LEU A 245 8.44 5.98 50.09
C LEU A 245 8.71 4.81 51.05
N SER A 246 9.64 3.90 50.70
CA SER A 246 10.92 3.78 51.41
C SER A 246 11.82 2.66 50.85
N GLN A 247 13.12 2.97 50.84
CA GLN A 247 14.29 2.07 50.94
C GLN A 247 14.93 1.53 49.64
N GLN A 248 15.94 2.28 49.19
CA GLN A 248 17.17 1.76 48.57
C GLN A 248 18.05 1.03 49.60
N PRO A 249 19.12 0.36 49.13
CA PRO A 249 20.43 0.91 49.49
C PRO A 249 21.43 1.01 48.32
N GLU A 250 22.25 2.06 48.41
CA GLU A 250 23.44 2.34 47.62
C GLU A 250 24.57 1.33 47.90
N VAL A 251 25.35 0.98 46.87
CA VAL A 251 26.79 0.72 47.03
C VAL A 251 27.52 1.30 45.81
N LEU A 252 28.40 2.26 46.08
CA LEU A 252 29.23 2.98 45.14
C LEU A 252 30.70 2.64 45.46
N SER A 253 31.42 2.02 44.52
CA SER A 253 32.88 2.21 44.33
C SER A 253 33.44 1.26 43.27
N HIS A 254 33.87 1.82 42.13
CA HIS A 254 35.25 1.76 41.65
C HIS A 254 35.35 2.37 40.26
N LEU A 255 35.96 3.56 40.18
CA LEU A 255 36.47 4.16 38.96
C LEU A 255 37.99 3.99 38.93
N GLN A 256 38.50 3.40 37.85
CA GLN A 256 39.75 3.84 37.23
C GLN A 256 39.62 3.79 35.69
N PRO A 257 40.27 4.72 34.96
CA PRO A 257 40.00 4.95 33.56
C PRO A 257 40.99 4.21 32.65
N SER A 258 40.52 3.63 31.55
CA SER A 258 41.41 3.36 30.43
C SER A 258 40.67 3.37 29.10
N SER A 259 41.31 4.04 28.15
CA SER A 259 41.25 3.81 26.71
C SER A 259 40.16 4.56 25.95
N GLN A 260 40.64 5.60 25.28
CA GLN A 260 40.02 6.37 24.21
C GLN A 260 39.22 5.49 23.24
N GLU A 261 37.90 5.67 23.21
CA GLU A 261 37.11 5.28 22.03
C GLU A 261 37.23 6.40 20.98
N PRO A 262 37.49 6.06 19.70
CA PRO A 262 37.52 7.07 18.65
C PRO A 262 36.11 7.63 18.51
N ALA A 263 35.99 8.95 18.63
CA ALA A 263 34.78 9.67 18.29
C ALA A 263 34.29 9.19 16.91
N THR A 264 33.16 8.49 16.90
CA THR A 264 32.46 8.07 15.69
C THR A 264 31.98 9.35 15.03
N SER A 265 32.82 9.87 14.14
CA SER A 265 32.48 10.96 13.23
C SER A 265 31.28 10.48 12.41
N ILE A 266 30.10 11.00 12.75
CA ILE A 266 28.86 10.78 12.01
C ILE A 266 29.10 11.35 10.62
N THR A 267 29.44 10.47 9.69
CA THR A 267 29.59 10.83 8.30
C THR A 267 28.19 10.83 7.73
N PHE A 268 27.62 12.03 7.55
CA PHE A 268 26.38 12.23 6.84
C PHE A 268 26.60 11.76 5.39
N MET A 269 26.20 10.52 5.08
CA MET A 269 26.38 10.00 3.72
C MET A 269 25.48 10.77 2.77
N ASP A 270 26.09 11.19 1.66
CA ASP A 270 25.43 11.88 0.56
C ASP A 270 24.20 11.06 0.09
N PRO A 271 22.98 11.64 0.09
CA PRO A 271 21.74 10.97 -0.31
C PRO A 271 21.66 10.60 -1.81
N MET A 272 22.75 10.76 -2.58
CA MET A 272 22.85 10.51 -4.02
C MET A 272 23.39 9.12 -4.40
N ALA A 273 23.40 8.15 -3.48
CA ALA A 273 24.28 6.97 -3.58
C ALA A 273 23.81 5.79 -4.46
N ASN A 274 22.71 5.84 -5.22
CA ASN A 274 22.35 4.70 -6.09
C ASN A 274 21.73 5.04 -7.47
N PRO A 275 22.55 5.47 -8.45
CA PRO A 275 22.11 5.69 -9.83
C PRO A 275 21.61 4.42 -10.54
N ALA A 276 22.05 3.23 -10.13
CA ALA A 276 21.70 1.97 -10.79
C ALA A 276 20.23 1.56 -10.54
N GLU A 277 19.71 1.80 -9.34
CA GLU A 277 18.28 1.55 -9.04
C GLU A 277 17.39 2.51 -9.82
N LEU A 278 17.81 3.77 -9.98
CA LEU A 278 17.08 4.74 -10.78
C LEU A 278 17.05 4.35 -12.26
N GLU A 279 18.19 3.91 -12.81
CA GLU A 279 18.28 3.45 -14.19
C GLU A 279 17.42 2.19 -14.44
N ALA A 280 17.35 1.28 -13.47
CA ALA A 280 16.48 0.10 -13.55
C ALA A 280 14.99 0.47 -13.58
N ILE A 281 14.57 1.46 -12.79
CA ILE A 281 13.19 1.98 -12.80
C ILE A 281 12.87 2.61 -14.17
N MET A 282 13.77 3.42 -14.72
CA MET A 282 13.61 4.03 -16.04
C MET A 282 13.58 2.98 -17.16
N CYS A 283 14.39 1.93 -17.07
CA CYS A 283 14.38 0.84 -18.04
C CYS A 283 13.05 0.05 -18.00
N SER A 284 12.52 -0.22 -16.81
CA SER A 284 11.21 -0.86 -16.65
C SER A 284 10.09 -0.01 -17.27
N ALA A 285 10.13 1.31 -17.08
CA ALA A 285 9.19 2.24 -17.70
C ALA A 285 9.23 2.20 -19.24
N ARG A 286 10.43 2.09 -19.84
CA ARG A 286 10.61 2.01 -21.30
C ARG A 286 10.06 0.73 -21.95
N GLN A 287 9.90 -0.34 -21.17
CA GLN A 287 9.39 -1.62 -21.67
C GLN A 287 7.86 -1.68 -21.66
N GLN A 288 7.19 -0.72 -21.02
CA GLN A 288 5.74 -0.70 -20.94
C GLN A 288 5.12 -0.34 -22.32
N PRO A 289 4.00 -0.96 -22.73
CA PRO A 289 3.39 -0.70 -24.05
C PRO A 289 2.95 0.75 -24.26
N ASN A 290 2.68 1.48 -23.18
CA ASN A 290 2.34 2.90 -23.18
C ASN A 290 3.53 3.82 -23.54
N TRP A 291 4.77 3.38 -23.29
CA TRP A 291 5.98 4.12 -23.61
C TRP A 291 6.17 4.21 -25.12
N ARG A 292 5.92 3.09 -25.83
CA ARG A 292 5.96 3.08 -27.30
C ARG A 292 4.86 3.94 -27.91
N ALA A 293 3.68 4.00 -27.29
CA ALA A 293 2.61 4.89 -27.72
C ALA A 293 2.98 6.37 -27.55
N ALA A 294 3.51 6.76 -26.38
CA ALA A 294 3.98 8.13 -26.11
C ALA A 294 5.15 8.56 -27.03
N MET A 295 6.01 7.61 -27.43
CA MET A 295 7.06 7.82 -28.41
C MET A 295 6.55 8.04 -29.84
N ILE A 296 5.47 7.35 -30.23
CA ILE A 296 4.83 7.50 -31.55
C ILE A 296 3.97 8.78 -31.61
N GLU A 297 3.41 9.21 -30.47
CA GLU A 297 2.56 10.40 -30.35
C GLU A 297 3.35 11.71 -30.19
N GLY A 298 4.68 11.67 -30.09
CA GLY A 298 5.55 12.86 -30.09
C GLY A 298 5.59 13.65 -28.77
N GLU A 299 5.07 13.08 -27.68
CA GLU A 299 4.97 13.71 -26.36
C GLU A 299 6.23 13.49 -25.49
N THR A 300 7.38 13.25 -26.09
CA THR A 300 8.63 13.12 -25.33
C THR A 300 9.16 14.50 -24.95
N TRP A 301 9.51 14.71 -23.68
CA TRP A 301 10.26 15.90 -23.21
C TRP A 301 11.77 15.63 -23.20
N GLU A 302 12.23 14.81 -24.14
CA GLU A 302 13.64 14.55 -24.31
C GLU A 302 14.28 15.73 -25.06
N GLY A 303 15.35 16.26 -24.49
CA GLY A 303 15.99 17.48 -24.95
C GLY A 303 16.67 18.21 -23.79
N THR A 304 17.46 19.21 -24.11
CA THR A 304 17.97 20.17 -23.14
C THR A 304 16.82 20.95 -22.49
N ALA A 305 17.07 21.52 -21.31
CA ALA A 305 16.06 22.32 -20.61
C ALA A 305 15.50 23.46 -21.48
N ILE A 306 16.31 24.02 -22.38
CA ILE A 306 15.91 25.07 -23.32
C ILE A 306 14.95 24.54 -24.37
N GLU A 307 15.24 23.39 -24.97
CA GLU A 307 14.37 22.75 -25.97
C GLU A 307 12.99 22.40 -25.38
N ASN A 308 12.97 22.01 -24.11
CA ASN A 308 11.74 21.74 -23.38
C ASN A 308 10.96 23.03 -23.06
N ILE A 309 11.62 24.14 -22.70
CA ILE A 309 10.93 25.44 -22.50
C ILE A 309 10.27 25.91 -23.79
N GLU A 310 10.96 25.80 -24.93
CA GLU A 310 10.42 26.18 -26.24
C GLU A 310 9.24 25.29 -26.65
N LYS A 311 9.35 23.98 -26.42
CA LYS A 311 8.28 23.02 -26.70
C LYS A 311 7.04 23.32 -25.86
N TYR A 312 7.21 23.70 -24.59
CA TYR A 312 6.11 24.08 -23.70
C TYR A 312 5.40 25.34 -24.16
N ASN A 313 6.14 26.40 -24.51
CA ASN A 313 5.56 27.66 -24.97
C ASN A 313 4.82 27.51 -26.31
N ARG A 314 5.26 26.57 -27.17
CA ARG A 314 4.57 26.25 -28.43
C ARG A 314 3.23 25.55 -28.22
N LEU A 315 3.15 24.67 -27.23
CA LEU A 315 1.92 23.94 -26.89
C LEU A 315 0.96 24.78 -26.07
N ASN A 316 1.48 25.75 -25.31
CA ASN A 316 0.70 26.63 -24.44
C ASN A 316 1.09 28.10 -24.67
N PRO A 317 0.70 28.69 -25.81
CA PRO A 317 0.98 30.10 -26.05
C PRO A 317 0.27 30.96 -24.99
N PRO A 318 0.93 32.04 -24.49
CA PRO A 318 0.30 32.95 -23.54
C PRO A 318 -0.94 33.60 -24.18
N ALA A 319 -1.96 33.83 -23.36
CA ALA A 319 -3.29 34.29 -23.78
C ALA A 319 -3.31 35.63 -24.55
N ASP A 320 -2.20 36.37 -24.52
CA ASP A 320 -2.04 37.69 -25.16
C ASP A 320 -1.04 37.68 -26.34
N ALA A 321 -0.71 36.51 -26.89
CA ALA A 321 0.04 36.45 -28.16
C ALA A 321 -0.90 36.86 -29.33
N PRO A 322 -0.48 37.79 -30.22
CA PRO A 322 -1.34 38.39 -31.25
C PRO A 322 -1.84 37.41 -32.32
#